data_AF-A0A350V143-F1
#
_entry.id   AF-A0A350V143-F1
#
_cell.length_a   1.000
_cell.length_b   1.000
_cell.length_c   1.000
_cell.angle_alpha   90.00
_cell.angle_beta   90.00
_cell.angle_gamma   90.00
#
_symmetry.space_group_name_H-M   'P 1'
#
loop_
_entity.id
_entity.type
_entity.pdbx_description
1 polymer ?
#
loop_
_entity_poly.entity_id
_entity_poly.type
_entity_poly.pdbx_seq_one_letter_code
_entity_poly.pdbx_strand_id
1 'polypeptide(L)'
;MLLFVMGVSTYSQSIPSGTGRYTALGGSPFILDAHVDMLNNPAWNNYYRNYAFADLTPETGAGFDGHAGVTFGVGKKWNLGFIVNRRSDAWENFRDTTNTLFPGNVQSPIVPFMGLIGTSASKNFHLGLAPYIAMWNSKTTSTDTLVGNNDASSMSMGANLGFIYMIKKGWIEGNFTFRMNKYKNENTVGSTTTTVENDGGIQFGANFRGWIYPTKGSKVAIVPVLGFNTSSFQPKSTSGSTTVTGLNYSWMSINGGVGLNWPIMDDIQIAGGVTAFYNTAKADSGNIEIKSTDFIAPNFHMAVETRIADWLTGRLGFSKGINSESNKVTAGTTTGEQSGLQVVNASSISLGAGFHFGRLSLDATISERWFRHGFNFLSGGDQEDMFGVISASYNFAK
;
A
#
# COMPACT_ATOMS: atom_id res chain seq x y z
N MET A 1 18.30 17.33 11.69
CA MET A 1 18.80 15.93 11.55
C MET A 1 17.85 15.10 10.70
N LEU A 2 16.54 15.02 10.97
CA LEU A 2 15.57 14.33 10.08
C LEU A 2 15.52 14.94 8.66
N LEU A 3 15.48 16.28 8.58
CA LEU A 3 15.55 17.06 7.33
C LEU A 3 16.81 16.80 6.48
N PHE A 4 17.90 16.30 7.08
CA PHE A 4 19.14 15.95 6.36
C PHE A 4 19.09 14.54 5.74
N VAL A 5 18.10 13.72 6.13
CA VAL A 5 17.86 12.35 5.61
C VAL A 5 16.81 12.38 4.48
N MET A 6 16.00 13.44 4.39
CA MET A 6 14.92 13.61 3.41
C MET A 6 15.38 14.07 2.02
N GLY A 7 16.65 13.91 1.71
CA GLY A 7 17.15 14.16 0.37
C GLY A 7 18.33 15.11 0.34
N VAL A 8 19.10 14.85 -0.70
CA VAL A 8 20.26 15.54 -1.10
C VAL A 8 19.84 16.75 -1.94
N SER A 9 19.44 17.85 -1.31
CA SER A 9 19.25 19.11 -2.02
C SER A 9 19.66 20.27 -1.13
N THR A 10 20.78 20.91 -1.51
CA THR A 10 21.25 22.18 -0.95
C THR A 10 20.45 23.38 -1.46
N TYR A 11 19.20 23.15 -1.85
CA TYR A 11 18.25 24.18 -2.17
C TYR A 11 17.00 24.01 -1.30
N SER A 12 16.35 25.14 -0.99
CA SER A 12 14.97 25.22 -0.50
C SER A 12 13.95 24.78 -1.59
N GLN A 13 14.28 23.74 -2.37
CA GLN A 13 13.70 23.37 -3.67
C GLN A 13 13.33 21.88 -3.69
N SER A 14 12.03 21.60 -3.70
CA SER A 14 11.37 20.29 -3.94
C SER A 14 11.69 19.17 -2.94
N ILE A 15 10.68 18.36 -2.61
CA ILE A 15 10.83 17.12 -1.84
C ILE A 15 10.25 16.01 -2.73
N PRO A 16 11.09 15.19 -3.39
CA PRO A 16 10.61 14.17 -4.32
C PRO A 16 9.78 13.11 -3.61
N SER A 17 8.69 12.68 -4.23
CA SER A 17 7.78 11.69 -3.63
C SER A 17 6.76 11.17 -4.65
N GLY A 18 6.13 10.06 -4.28
CA GLY A 18 4.98 9.50 -4.96
C GLY A 18 5.26 8.09 -5.42
N THR A 19 4.28 7.45 -6.03
CA THR A 19 4.42 6.05 -6.47
C THR A 19 5.55 5.91 -7.49
N GLY A 20 5.75 6.90 -8.36
CA GLY A 20 6.86 6.92 -9.31
C GLY A 20 8.22 6.84 -8.61
N ARG A 21 8.48 7.67 -7.61
CA ARG A 21 9.75 7.61 -6.85
C ARG A 21 9.92 6.29 -6.09
N TYR A 22 8.89 5.86 -5.37
CA TYR A 22 8.98 4.66 -4.54
C TYR A 22 9.21 3.39 -5.36
N THR A 23 8.48 3.24 -6.46
CA THR A 23 8.63 2.11 -7.39
C THR A 23 9.99 2.15 -8.10
N ALA A 24 10.49 3.34 -8.49
CA ALA A 24 11.83 3.49 -9.08
C ALA A 24 12.97 3.06 -8.16
N LEU A 25 12.72 3.02 -6.85
CA LEU A 25 13.66 2.58 -5.82
C LEU A 25 13.35 1.15 -5.34
N GLY A 26 12.61 0.39 -6.14
CA GLY A 26 12.33 -1.03 -5.93
C GLY A 26 11.38 -1.31 -4.78
N GLY A 27 10.59 -0.32 -4.35
CA GLY A 27 9.69 -0.46 -3.21
C GLY A 27 10.43 -0.69 -1.88
N SER A 28 11.70 -0.27 -1.78
CA SER A 28 12.52 -0.54 -0.60
C SER A 28 11.91 0.07 0.67
N PRO A 29 11.74 -0.68 1.77
CA PRO A 29 11.24 -0.11 3.03
C PRO A 29 12.31 0.71 3.77
N PHE A 30 13.56 0.69 3.26
CA PHE A 30 14.74 1.32 3.86
C PHE A 30 15.01 2.74 3.35
N ILE A 31 14.07 3.33 2.60
CA ILE A 31 14.07 4.73 2.19
C ILE A 31 12.91 5.49 2.85
N LEU A 32 13.04 6.81 2.90
CA LEU A 32 11.94 7.72 3.23
C LEU A 32 11.29 8.19 1.94
N ASP A 33 9.96 8.23 1.91
CA ASP A 33 9.16 8.80 0.82
C ASP A 33 7.88 9.38 1.39
N ALA A 34 7.61 10.66 1.15
CA ALA A 34 6.54 11.38 1.83
C ALA A 34 5.16 10.74 1.63
N HIS A 35 4.86 10.24 0.43
CA HIS A 35 3.60 9.59 0.11
C HIS A 35 3.44 8.29 0.89
N VAL A 36 4.43 7.39 0.85
CA VAL A 36 4.40 6.11 1.57
C VAL A 36 4.34 6.34 3.08
N ASP A 37 5.19 7.24 3.56
CA ASP A 37 5.35 7.54 4.97
C ASP A 37 4.06 8.09 5.57
N MET A 38 3.41 9.05 4.91
CA MET A 38 2.14 9.62 5.37
C MET A 38 0.96 8.66 5.22
N LEU A 39 0.95 7.79 4.20
CA LEU A 39 -0.08 6.77 4.03
C LEU A 39 -0.04 5.74 5.15
N ASN A 40 1.17 5.29 5.51
CA ASN A 40 1.36 4.26 6.52
C ASN A 40 1.29 4.82 7.95
N ASN A 41 1.92 5.96 8.20
CA ASN A 41 2.01 6.57 9.52
C ASN A 41 1.64 8.07 9.48
N PRO A 42 0.43 8.43 9.94
CA PRO A 42 -0.03 9.82 9.86
C PRO A 42 0.77 10.82 10.70
N ALA A 43 1.67 10.35 11.59
CA ALA A 43 2.56 11.24 12.33
C ALA A 43 3.57 11.95 11.39
N TRP A 44 3.85 11.42 10.20
CA TRP A 44 4.67 12.08 9.19
C TRP A 44 4.08 13.38 8.65
N ASN A 45 2.78 13.59 8.81
CA ASN A 45 2.13 14.88 8.53
C ASN A 45 2.76 16.03 9.35
N ASN A 46 3.45 15.74 10.47
CA ASN A 46 4.20 16.75 11.21
C ASN A 46 5.51 17.20 10.53
N TYR A 47 6.06 16.37 9.64
CA TYR A 47 7.34 16.62 8.96
C TYR A 47 7.15 17.07 7.51
N TYR A 48 6.18 16.49 6.80
CA TYR A 48 5.78 16.92 5.46
C TYR A 48 4.66 17.96 5.55
N ARG A 49 4.96 19.10 6.18
CA ARG A 49 4.03 20.22 6.37
C ARG A 49 3.96 21.08 5.11
N ASN A 50 2.76 21.53 4.74
CA ASN A 50 2.54 22.38 3.57
C ASN A 50 3.08 21.68 2.32
N TYR A 51 2.56 20.49 2.04
CA TYR A 51 3.05 19.61 0.99
C TYR A 51 1.89 19.02 0.20
N ALA A 52 2.06 18.81 -1.10
CA ALA A 52 1.12 18.07 -1.92
C ALA A 52 1.85 17.01 -2.75
N PHE A 53 1.14 15.92 -3.05
CA PHE A 53 1.59 14.90 -3.98
C PHE A 53 0.40 14.29 -4.72
N ALA A 54 0.63 13.77 -5.91
CA ALA A 54 -0.37 13.04 -6.67
C ALA A 54 0.28 12.06 -7.65
N ASP A 55 -0.38 10.94 -7.89
CA ASP A 55 -0.07 10.07 -9.02
C ASP A 55 -0.87 10.53 -10.25
N LEU A 56 -0.17 10.76 -11.36
CA LEU A 56 -0.70 11.37 -12.57
C LEU A 56 -1.08 10.34 -13.65
N THR A 57 -0.58 9.12 -13.55
CA THR A 57 -0.90 8.03 -14.47
C THR A 57 -2.03 7.17 -13.92
N PRO A 58 -3.07 6.85 -14.71
CA PRO A 58 -3.94 5.73 -14.38
C PRO A 58 -3.13 4.44 -14.47
N GLU A 59 -3.31 3.50 -13.54
CA GLU A 59 -2.97 2.11 -13.84
C GLU A 59 -3.79 1.70 -15.05
N THR A 60 -3.07 1.28 -16.07
CA THR A 60 -3.57 0.77 -17.33
C THR A 60 -4.48 -0.44 -17.08
N GLY A 61 -5.72 -0.35 -17.56
CA GLY A 61 -6.60 -1.51 -17.72
C GLY A 61 -7.73 -1.70 -16.69
N ALA A 62 -7.74 -1.06 -15.52
CA ALA A 62 -8.89 -1.17 -14.61
C ALA A 62 -8.96 -0.04 -13.56
N GLY A 63 -9.77 0.99 -13.82
CA GLY A 63 -10.23 1.92 -12.77
C GLY A 63 -9.24 3.01 -12.34
N PHE A 64 -9.76 4.07 -11.73
CA PHE A 64 -8.99 5.20 -11.23
C PHE A 64 -8.27 4.82 -9.91
N ASP A 65 -7.02 4.37 -9.97
CA ASP A 65 -6.16 4.16 -8.78
C ASP A 65 -5.15 5.30 -8.51
N GLY A 66 -5.22 6.37 -9.32
CA GLY A 66 -4.49 7.60 -9.04
C GLY A 66 -4.99 8.27 -7.76
N HIS A 67 -4.08 8.57 -6.84
CA HIS A 67 -4.40 9.19 -5.57
C HIS A 67 -3.67 10.51 -5.39
N ALA A 68 -4.22 11.38 -4.55
CA ALA A 68 -3.64 12.69 -4.27
C ALA A 68 -3.74 13.02 -2.79
N GLY A 69 -2.72 13.71 -2.28
CA GLY A 69 -2.62 14.15 -0.91
C GLY A 69 -2.21 15.59 -0.80
N VAL A 70 -2.74 16.28 0.22
CA VAL A 70 -2.30 17.63 0.59
C VAL A 70 -2.26 17.77 2.11
N THR A 71 -1.27 18.52 2.60
CA THR A 71 -1.10 18.86 4.01
C THR A 71 -0.84 20.35 4.17
N PHE A 72 -1.20 20.87 5.32
CA PHE A 72 -0.99 22.26 5.70
C PHE A 72 -0.84 22.34 7.21
N GLY A 73 0.09 23.17 7.66
CA GLY A 73 0.28 23.36 9.09
C GLY A 73 -0.62 24.46 9.63
N VAL A 74 -1.34 24.14 10.70
CA VAL A 74 -2.27 25.02 11.41
C VAL A 74 -1.58 25.49 12.69
N GLY A 75 -1.06 26.71 12.66
CA GLY A 75 -0.26 27.26 13.76
C GLY A 75 1.10 26.57 13.89
N LYS A 76 1.58 26.40 15.14
CA LYS A 76 2.92 25.87 15.43
C LYS A 76 2.98 24.37 15.72
N LYS A 77 1.86 23.77 16.16
CA LYS A 77 1.83 22.40 16.68
C LYS A 77 0.99 21.44 15.88
N TRP A 78 -0.01 21.94 15.15
CA TRP A 78 -0.99 21.12 14.44
C TRP A 78 -0.72 21.14 12.95
N ASN A 79 -0.95 19.99 12.32
CA ASN A 79 -0.92 19.83 10.88
C ASN A 79 -2.18 19.09 10.47
N LEU A 80 -2.84 19.57 9.42
CA LEU A 80 -4.04 18.97 8.88
C LEU A 80 -3.78 18.65 7.41
N GLY A 81 -4.52 17.69 6.88
CA GLY A 81 -4.41 17.30 5.49
C GLY A 81 -5.44 16.25 5.15
N PHE A 82 -5.40 15.78 3.91
CA PHE A 82 -6.20 14.66 3.47
C PHE A 82 -5.54 13.97 2.29
N ILE A 83 -5.90 12.70 2.09
CA ILE A 83 -5.56 11.89 0.93
C ILE A 83 -6.87 11.33 0.35
N VAL A 84 -7.02 11.41 -0.97
CA VAL A 84 -8.19 10.93 -1.72
C VAL A 84 -7.79 9.86 -2.71
N ASN A 85 -8.74 8.98 -3.04
CA ASN A 85 -8.62 7.91 -4.04
C ASN A 85 -7.52 6.86 -3.76
N ARG A 86 -6.93 6.85 -2.55
CA ARG A 86 -6.04 5.75 -2.14
C ARG A 86 -6.80 4.72 -1.34
N ARG A 87 -7.04 3.56 -1.94
CA ARG A 87 -7.58 2.42 -1.21
C ARG A 87 -6.48 1.84 -0.31
N SER A 88 -6.74 1.72 0.98
CA SER A 88 -5.78 1.20 1.96
C SER A 88 -6.31 -0.01 2.72
N ASP A 89 -7.59 -0.35 2.54
CA ASP A 89 -8.23 -1.49 3.20
C ASP A 89 -7.86 -2.84 2.57
N ALA A 90 -7.79 -3.88 3.40
CA ALA A 90 -7.36 -5.22 3.00
C ALA A 90 -8.47 -6.07 2.36
N TRP A 91 -9.64 -5.50 2.05
CA TRP A 91 -10.80 -6.26 1.59
C TRP A 91 -10.66 -6.76 0.14
N GLU A 92 -9.73 -6.21 -0.65
CA GLU A 92 -9.41 -6.68 -2.01
C GLU A 92 -8.52 -7.91 -2.03
N ASN A 93 -7.78 -8.22 -0.96
CA ASN A 93 -6.93 -9.41 -0.91
C ASN A 93 -7.74 -10.72 -0.93
N PHE A 94 -9.07 -10.63 -0.90
CA PHE A 94 -10.00 -11.73 -1.06
C PHE A 94 -10.68 -11.74 -2.45
N ARG A 95 -10.42 -10.74 -3.30
CA ARG A 95 -10.85 -10.69 -4.70
C ARG A 95 -9.82 -11.45 -5.55
N ASP A 96 -9.89 -12.77 -5.52
CA ASP A 96 -9.35 -13.52 -6.65
C ASP A 96 -10.39 -13.43 -7.78
N THR A 97 -10.09 -12.64 -8.81
CA THR A 97 -10.95 -12.43 -10.00
C THR A 97 -11.13 -13.71 -10.83
N THR A 98 -10.39 -14.77 -10.54
CA THR A 98 -10.52 -16.08 -11.20
C THR A 98 -11.32 -17.10 -10.38
N ASN A 99 -11.65 -16.80 -9.12
CA ASN A 99 -12.30 -17.74 -8.23
C ASN A 99 -13.81 -17.47 -8.07
N THR A 100 -14.63 -18.39 -8.58
CA THR A 100 -16.09 -18.42 -8.40
C THR A 100 -16.53 -18.68 -6.94
N LEU A 101 -15.58 -18.80 -6.01
CA LEU A 101 -15.83 -19.08 -4.59
C LEU A 101 -16.22 -17.84 -3.76
N PHE A 102 -16.16 -16.64 -4.35
CA PHE A 102 -16.45 -15.38 -3.66
C PHE A 102 -17.70 -14.69 -4.25
N PRO A 103 -18.92 -15.01 -3.76
CA PRO A 103 -20.11 -14.27 -4.17
C PRO A 103 -20.04 -12.87 -3.54
N GLY A 104 -19.68 -11.86 -4.32
CA GLY A 104 -19.66 -10.47 -3.86
C GLY A 104 -18.61 -9.63 -4.55
N ASN A 105 -18.72 -9.46 -5.87
CA ASN A 105 -18.00 -8.41 -6.57
C ASN A 105 -18.45 -7.06 -6.00
N VAL A 106 -17.69 -6.57 -5.02
CA VAL A 106 -17.68 -5.16 -4.69
C VAL A 106 -17.15 -4.48 -5.96
N GLN A 107 -17.99 -3.83 -6.76
CA GLN A 107 -17.51 -3.16 -7.97
C GLN A 107 -16.89 -1.82 -7.58
N SER A 108 -15.68 -1.53 -8.07
CA SER A 108 -15.15 -0.18 -8.13
C SER A 108 -16.09 0.71 -8.98
N PRO A 109 -16.20 2.03 -8.74
CA PRO A 109 -15.30 2.84 -7.93
C PRO A 109 -15.72 2.93 -6.46
N ILE A 110 -14.77 2.66 -5.57
CA ILE A 110 -14.78 3.18 -4.20
C ILE A 110 -14.03 4.52 -4.26
N VAL A 111 -14.50 5.56 -3.57
CA VAL A 111 -13.75 6.81 -3.38
C VAL A 111 -13.23 6.86 -1.94
N PRO A 112 -12.04 6.31 -1.66
CA PRO A 112 -11.41 6.43 -0.36
C PRO A 112 -11.07 7.88 -0.01
N PHE A 113 -11.34 8.25 1.24
CA PHE A 113 -10.89 9.48 1.86
C PHE A 113 -10.19 9.15 3.17
N MET A 114 -9.03 9.76 3.36
CA MET A 114 -8.27 9.69 4.61
C MET A 114 -7.95 11.10 5.08
N GLY A 115 -8.51 11.52 6.21
CA GLY A 115 -8.13 12.77 6.85
C GLY A 115 -6.79 12.59 7.55
N LEU A 116 -5.92 13.59 7.55
CA LEU A 116 -4.62 13.55 8.23
C LEU A 116 -4.59 14.61 9.33
N ILE A 117 -4.34 14.19 10.56
CA ILE A 117 -4.20 15.07 11.72
C ILE A 117 -2.87 14.75 12.39
N GLY A 118 -1.93 15.68 12.36
CA GLY A 118 -0.63 15.56 13.00
C GLY A 118 -0.50 16.55 14.15
N THR A 119 0.10 16.14 15.27
CA THR A 119 0.48 17.05 16.34
C THR A 119 1.84 16.74 16.95
N SER A 120 2.57 17.79 17.32
CA SER A 120 3.82 17.68 18.08
C SER A 120 3.53 17.76 19.58
N ALA A 121 3.38 16.61 20.23
CA ALA A 121 3.11 16.50 21.66
C ALA A 121 4.31 17.01 22.50
N SER A 122 5.54 16.75 22.03
CA SER A 122 6.76 17.34 22.56
C SER A 122 7.79 17.54 21.45
N LYS A 123 8.97 18.09 21.79
CA LYS A 123 10.09 18.20 20.82
C LYS A 123 10.55 16.85 20.26
N ASN A 124 10.35 15.77 21.02
CA ASN A 124 10.86 14.44 20.66
C ASN A 124 9.73 13.46 20.36
N PHE A 125 8.46 13.87 20.42
CA PHE A 125 7.33 12.96 20.27
C PHE A 125 6.22 13.61 19.46
N HIS A 126 5.92 12.99 18.32
CA HIS A 126 4.91 13.42 17.36
C HIS A 126 3.86 12.34 17.23
N LEU A 127 2.61 12.75 17.15
CA LEU A 127 1.45 11.89 17.00
C LEU A 127 0.74 12.21 15.68
N GLY A 128 0.08 11.20 15.14
CA GLY A 128 -0.81 11.32 14.00
C GLY A 128 -2.08 10.50 14.20
N LEU A 129 -3.20 11.02 13.69
CA LEU A 129 -4.46 10.31 13.54
C LEU A 129 -4.91 10.51 12.10
N ALA A 130 -5.36 9.43 11.47
CA ALA A 130 -5.93 9.48 10.15
C ALA A 130 -7.24 8.69 10.06
N PRO A 131 -8.40 9.34 10.25
CA PRO A 131 -9.69 8.71 10.00
C PRO A 131 -9.79 8.34 8.52
N TYR A 132 -10.30 7.13 8.26
CA TYR A 132 -10.46 6.56 6.93
C TYR A 132 -11.92 6.23 6.67
N ILE A 133 -12.39 6.55 5.47
CA ILE A 133 -13.70 6.14 4.97
C ILE A 133 -13.60 5.82 3.49
N ALA A 134 -14.23 4.75 3.06
CA ALA A 134 -14.31 4.34 1.67
C ALA A 134 -15.70 3.78 1.43
N MET A 135 -16.44 4.35 0.48
CA MET A 135 -17.85 4.01 0.24
C MET A 135 -18.16 3.96 -1.25
N TRP A 136 -19.13 3.15 -1.62
CA TRP A 136 -19.79 3.18 -2.92
C TRP A 136 -21.16 2.54 -2.84
N ASN A 137 -21.97 2.84 -3.85
CA ASN A 137 -23.23 2.18 -4.12
C ASN A 137 -23.45 2.07 -5.63
N SER A 138 -24.18 1.06 -6.06
CA SER A 138 -24.63 0.89 -7.43
C SER A 138 -26.08 0.42 -7.44
N LYS A 139 -26.86 0.95 -8.37
CA LYS A 139 -28.21 0.49 -8.61
C LYS A 139 -28.40 0.25 -10.09
N THR A 140 -28.75 -0.98 -10.44
CA THR A 140 -29.14 -1.37 -11.80
C THR A 140 -30.59 -1.79 -11.77
N THR A 141 -31.40 -1.23 -12.66
CA THR A 141 -32.82 -1.53 -12.76
C THR A 141 -33.14 -1.99 -14.18
N SER A 142 -33.87 -3.10 -14.29
CA SER A 142 -34.40 -3.64 -15.53
C SER A 142 -35.92 -3.71 -15.45
N THR A 143 -36.59 -3.48 -16.58
CA THR A 143 -38.03 -3.72 -16.73
C THR A 143 -38.34 -5.16 -17.15
N ASP A 144 -37.33 -5.93 -17.55
CA ASP A 144 -37.46 -7.35 -17.89
C ASP A 144 -37.45 -8.21 -16.61
N THR A 145 -38.51 -8.98 -16.40
CA THR A 145 -38.67 -9.87 -15.23
C THR A 145 -37.65 -11.00 -15.15
N LEU A 146 -36.94 -11.31 -16.25
CA LEU A 146 -35.87 -12.31 -16.32
C LEU A 146 -34.49 -11.73 -16.01
N VAL A 147 -34.35 -10.41 -16.01
CA VAL A 147 -33.10 -9.70 -15.72
C VAL A 147 -33.19 -9.12 -14.31
N GLY A 148 -32.23 -9.49 -13.47
CA GLY A 148 -32.21 -9.07 -12.07
C GLY A 148 -32.03 -7.57 -11.87
N ASN A 149 -32.83 -6.98 -10.98
CA ASN A 149 -32.55 -5.68 -10.39
C ASN A 149 -31.45 -5.85 -9.35
N ASN A 150 -30.41 -5.03 -9.41
CA ASN A 150 -29.26 -5.13 -8.51
C ASN A 150 -29.09 -3.85 -7.69
N ASP A 151 -29.11 -3.96 -6.36
CA ASP A 151 -28.79 -2.88 -5.42
C ASP A 151 -27.59 -3.31 -4.58
N ALA A 152 -26.45 -2.66 -4.77
CA ALA A 152 -25.22 -3.00 -4.08
C ALA A 152 -24.63 -1.78 -3.38
N SER A 153 -24.06 -2.01 -2.19
CA SER A 153 -23.34 -1.00 -1.44
C SER A 153 -22.20 -1.62 -0.63
N SER A 154 -21.15 -0.85 -0.40
CA SER A 154 -20.08 -1.21 0.54
C SER A 154 -19.58 0.02 1.27
N MET A 155 -19.10 -0.23 2.47
CA MET A 155 -18.45 0.77 3.29
C MET A 155 -17.28 0.13 4.03
N SER A 156 -16.14 0.81 4.03
CA SER A 156 -15.07 0.60 4.99
C SER A 156 -14.82 1.89 5.76
N MET A 157 -14.65 1.79 7.06
CA MET A 157 -14.32 2.92 7.92
C MET A 157 -13.35 2.52 9.01
N GLY A 158 -12.59 3.47 9.51
CA GLY A 158 -11.66 3.21 10.61
C GLY A 158 -10.70 4.36 10.81
N ALA A 159 -9.53 4.06 11.36
CA ALA A 159 -8.47 5.03 11.50
C ALA A 159 -7.08 4.37 11.53
N ASN A 160 -6.09 5.16 11.12
CA ASN A 160 -4.70 4.89 11.43
C ASN A 160 -4.25 5.82 12.56
N LEU A 161 -3.57 5.28 13.56
CA LEU A 161 -2.87 6.04 14.59
C LEU A 161 -1.38 5.91 14.36
N GLY A 162 -0.64 6.99 14.55
CA GLY A 162 0.77 7.06 14.22
C GLY A 162 1.58 7.75 15.31
N PHE A 163 2.83 7.35 15.47
CA PHE A 163 3.80 8.09 16.28
C PHE A 163 5.18 8.12 15.65
N ILE A 164 5.93 9.16 15.97
CA ILE A 164 7.37 9.27 15.71
C ILE A 164 8.04 9.74 16.99
N TYR A 165 9.03 8.99 17.47
CA TYR A 165 9.79 9.28 18.67
C TYR A 165 11.28 9.44 18.36
N MET A 166 11.84 10.57 18.78
CA MET A 166 13.25 10.90 18.60
C MET A 166 14.08 10.25 19.72
N ILE A 167 15.07 9.44 19.34
CA ILE A 167 16.04 8.84 20.27
C ILE A 167 17.40 9.51 20.12
N LYS A 168 18.31 9.31 21.08
CA LYS A 168 19.63 9.98 21.11
C LYS A 168 20.43 9.84 19.80
N LYS A 169 20.30 8.69 19.13
CA LYS A 169 21.03 8.36 17.90
C LYS A 169 20.07 7.95 16.79
N GLY A 170 18.99 8.69 16.58
CA GLY A 170 18.02 8.32 15.56
C GLY A 170 16.59 8.67 15.88
N TRP A 171 15.69 7.90 15.31
CA TRP A 171 14.27 7.98 15.58
C TRP A 171 13.63 6.63 15.33
N ILE A 172 12.48 6.42 15.95
CA ILE A 172 11.62 5.26 15.73
C ILE A 172 10.23 5.75 15.42
N GLU A 173 9.49 4.94 14.71
CA GLU A 173 8.12 5.23 14.35
C GLU A 173 7.28 3.96 14.42
N GLY A 174 5.98 4.16 14.61
CA GLY A 174 5.03 3.08 14.49
C GLY A 174 3.65 3.58 14.15
N ASN A 175 2.86 2.70 13.57
CA ASN A 175 1.45 2.94 13.30
C ASN A 175 0.59 1.76 13.73
N PHE A 176 -0.66 2.06 14.02
CA PHE A 176 -1.72 1.10 14.33
C PHE A 176 -2.91 1.39 13.43
N THR A 177 -3.40 0.39 12.73
CA THR A 177 -4.56 0.48 11.86
C THR A 177 -5.70 -0.30 12.48
N PHE A 178 -6.88 0.31 12.52
CA PHE A 178 -8.13 -0.39 12.79
C PHE A 178 -9.15 0.01 11.74
N ARG A 179 -9.75 -0.96 11.05
CA ARG A 179 -10.83 -0.71 10.10
C ARG A 179 -11.89 -1.77 10.21
N MET A 180 -13.11 -1.37 9.88
CA MET A 180 -14.25 -2.25 9.73
C MET A 180 -14.76 -2.16 8.30
N ASN A 181 -15.41 -3.22 7.83
CA ASN A 181 -16.22 -3.15 6.63
C ASN A 181 -17.60 -3.78 6.80
N LYS A 182 -18.47 -3.35 5.92
CA LYS A 182 -19.73 -4.02 5.61
C LYS A 182 -20.00 -3.90 4.12
N TYR A 183 -20.69 -4.86 3.55
CA TYR A 183 -21.25 -4.75 2.21
C TYR A 183 -22.60 -5.44 2.16
N LYS A 184 -23.41 -5.03 1.19
CA LYS A 184 -24.71 -5.64 0.90
C LYS A 184 -24.93 -5.61 -0.61
N ASN A 185 -25.34 -6.73 -1.17
CA ASN A 185 -25.75 -6.85 -2.56
C ASN A 185 -27.09 -7.58 -2.63
N GLU A 186 -28.11 -6.92 -3.14
CA GLU A 186 -29.47 -7.43 -3.32
C GLU A 186 -29.74 -7.59 -4.80
N ASN A 187 -29.97 -8.83 -5.22
CA ASN A 187 -30.40 -9.15 -6.57
C ASN A 187 -31.84 -9.66 -6.55
N THR A 188 -32.74 -8.95 -7.21
CA THR A 188 -34.16 -9.28 -7.31
C THR A 188 -34.50 -9.72 -8.73
N VAL A 189 -34.87 -10.99 -8.91
CA VAL A 189 -35.36 -11.55 -10.17
C VAL A 189 -36.82 -11.97 -9.96
N GLY A 190 -37.75 -11.41 -10.75
CA GLY A 190 -39.18 -11.58 -10.51
C GLY A 190 -39.59 -11.11 -9.10
N SER A 191 -40.15 -12.01 -8.29
CA SER A 191 -40.53 -11.76 -6.89
C SER A 191 -39.50 -12.22 -5.86
N THR A 192 -38.40 -12.81 -6.30
CA THR A 192 -37.39 -13.40 -5.41
C THR A 192 -36.21 -12.46 -5.27
N THR A 193 -35.91 -12.06 -4.03
CA THR A 193 -34.70 -11.31 -3.69
C THR A 193 -33.70 -12.24 -3.04
N THR A 194 -32.47 -12.25 -3.57
CA THR A 194 -31.30 -12.82 -2.92
C THR A 194 -30.41 -11.70 -2.43
N THR A 195 -30.11 -11.71 -1.14
CA THR A 195 -29.25 -10.73 -0.46
C THR A 195 -27.97 -11.42 -0.05
N VAL A 196 -26.84 -10.98 -0.58
CA VAL A 196 -25.49 -11.38 -0.12
C VAL A 196 -24.89 -10.21 0.65
N GLU A 197 -24.53 -10.43 1.91
CA GLU A 197 -24.06 -9.36 2.78
C GLU A 197 -22.99 -9.83 3.76
N ASN A 198 -22.19 -8.87 4.24
CA ASN A 198 -21.28 -9.05 5.35
C ASN A 198 -21.59 -7.96 6.38
N ASP A 199 -22.03 -8.38 7.57
CA ASP A 199 -22.43 -7.46 8.65
C ASP A 199 -21.23 -6.81 9.34
N GLY A 200 -20.04 -7.40 9.18
CA GLY A 200 -18.83 -6.91 9.81
C GLY A 200 -17.61 -7.71 9.40
N GLY A 201 -16.59 -7.03 8.93
CA GLY A 201 -15.21 -7.52 8.98
C GLY A 201 -14.35 -6.57 9.78
N ILE A 202 -13.25 -7.09 10.32
CA ILE A 202 -12.30 -6.32 11.13
C ILE A 202 -10.93 -6.45 10.49
N GLN A 203 -10.25 -5.33 10.31
CA GLN A 203 -8.86 -5.23 9.94
C GLN A 203 -8.11 -4.58 11.11
N PHE A 204 -7.03 -5.22 11.53
CA PHE A 204 -6.09 -4.68 12.48
C PHE A 204 -4.67 -4.75 11.91
N GLY A 205 -3.86 -3.73 12.19
CA GLY A 205 -2.46 -3.75 11.80
C GLY A 205 -1.59 -2.94 12.75
N ALA A 206 -0.32 -3.31 12.84
CA ALA A 206 0.69 -2.57 13.54
C ALA A 206 2.00 -2.65 12.75
N ASN A 207 2.65 -1.52 12.48
CA ASN A 207 3.93 -1.50 11.81
C ASN A 207 4.91 -0.62 12.59
N PHE A 208 6.19 -0.96 12.50
CA PHE A 208 7.29 -0.29 13.19
C PHE A 208 8.49 -0.15 12.26
N ARG A 209 9.14 1.00 12.32
CA ARG A 209 10.40 1.27 11.61
C ARG A 209 11.31 2.12 12.47
N GLY A 210 12.61 1.91 12.38
CA GLY A 210 13.60 2.72 13.09
C GLY A 210 14.70 3.22 12.17
N TRP A 211 15.29 4.37 12.48
CA TRP A 211 16.51 4.87 11.84
C TRP A 211 17.55 5.04 12.94
N ILE A 212 18.48 4.09 13.06
CA ILE A 212 19.40 4.01 14.18
C ILE A 212 20.83 4.27 13.67
N TYR A 213 21.45 5.34 14.14
CA TYR A 213 22.83 5.69 13.83
C TYR A 213 23.78 5.04 14.84
N PRO A 214 24.66 4.10 14.45
CA PRO A 214 25.49 3.36 15.41
C PRO A 214 26.42 4.28 16.23
N THR A 215 27.02 5.27 15.58
CA THR A 215 27.98 6.20 16.17
C THR A 215 27.55 7.66 15.98
N LYS A 216 28.04 8.54 16.87
CA LYS A 216 27.77 9.98 16.77
C LYS A 216 28.44 10.52 15.51
N GLY A 217 27.67 11.18 14.65
CA GLY A 217 28.16 11.70 13.36
C GLY A 217 28.15 10.69 12.21
N SER A 218 27.72 9.44 12.44
CA SER A 218 27.47 8.50 11.34
C SER A 218 26.41 9.06 10.39
N LYS A 219 26.69 9.00 9.09
CA LYS A 219 25.69 9.20 8.04
C LYS A 219 24.89 7.91 7.76
N VAL A 220 25.43 6.75 8.13
CA VAL A 220 24.77 5.44 7.95
C VAL A 220 23.79 5.18 9.08
N ALA A 221 22.55 4.86 8.71
CA ALA A 221 21.52 4.38 9.61
C ALA A 221 21.23 2.89 9.39
N ILE A 222 21.06 2.15 10.48
CA ILE A 222 20.46 0.81 10.49
C ILE A 222 18.95 0.99 10.57
N VAL A 223 18.24 0.31 9.69
CA VAL A 223 16.80 0.43 9.52
C VAL A 223 16.12 -0.91 9.79
N PRO A 224 15.76 -1.22 11.05
CA PRO A 224 14.87 -2.34 11.34
C PRO A 224 13.43 -2.00 10.93
N VAL A 225 12.74 -2.98 10.39
CA VAL A 225 11.32 -2.92 10.02
C VAL A 225 10.59 -4.13 10.58
N LEU A 226 9.37 -3.91 11.06
CA LEU A 226 8.47 -4.96 11.54
C LEU A 226 7.03 -4.58 11.18
N GLY A 227 6.23 -5.56 10.80
CA GLY A 227 4.83 -5.36 10.48
C GLY A 227 4.00 -6.57 10.85
N PHE A 228 2.79 -6.29 11.31
CA PHE A 228 1.74 -7.26 11.57
C PHE A 228 0.44 -6.70 11.00
N ASN A 229 -0.26 -7.48 10.20
CA ASN A 229 -1.58 -7.12 9.71
C ASN A 229 -2.47 -8.35 9.74
N THR A 230 -3.74 -8.17 10.07
CA THR A 230 -4.75 -9.21 9.99
C THR A 230 -6.08 -8.63 9.58
N SER A 231 -6.87 -9.43 8.88
CA SER A 231 -8.25 -9.12 8.59
C SER A 231 -9.09 -10.38 8.65
N SER A 232 -10.37 -10.23 8.98
CA SER A 232 -11.35 -11.31 8.91
C SER A 232 -12.74 -10.78 8.61
N PHE A 233 -13.57 -11.60 7.98
CA PHE A 233 -14.99 -11.34 7.75
C PHE A 233 -15.72 -12.65 7.40
N GLN A 234 -17.04 -12.66 7.55
CA GLN A 234 -17.86 -13.82 7.21
C GLN A 234 -19.14 -13.37 6.50
N PRO A 235 -19.26 -13.62 5.19
CA PRO A 235 -20.45 -13.25 4.45
C PRO A 235 -21.59 -14.24 4.72
N LYS A 236 -22.81 -13.81 4.44
CA LYS A 236 -24.02 -14.62 4.46
C LYS A 236 -24.88 -14.32 3.24
N SER A 237 -25.63 -15.31 2.79
CA SER A 237 -26.57 -15.20 1.69
C SER A 237 -27.97 -15.56 2.17
N THR A 238 -28.94 -14.68 1.93
CA THR A 238 -30.35 -14.88 2.27
C THR A 238 -31.17 -14.88 1.00
N SER A 239 -31.98 -15.91 0.79
CA SER A 239 -32.96 -15.98 -0.31
C SER A 239 -34.31 -16.40 0.25
N GLY A 240 -35.33 -15.55 0.10
CA GLY A 240 -36.61 -15.74 0.78
C GLY A 240 -36.45 -15.79 2.31
N SER A 241 -36.87 -16.90 2.93
CA SER A 241 -36.76 -17.14 4.38
C SER A 241 -35.52 -17.95 4.79
N THR A 242 -34.64 -18.30 3.84
CA THR A 242 -33.47 -19.14 4.10
C THR A 242 -32.20 -18.31 4.09
N THR A 243 -31.45 -18.35 5.21
CA THR A 243 -30.12 -17.73 5.34
C THR A 243 -29.05 -18.81 5.44
N VAL A 244 -28.00 -18.68 4.64
CA VAL A 244 -26.82 -19.54 4.63
C VAL A 244 -25.60 -18.71 4.95
N THR A 245 -24.85 -19.09 5.98
CA THR A 245 -23.58 -18.47 6.32
C THR A 245 -22.47 -19.03 5.43
N GLY A 246 -21.67 -18.15 4.83
CA GLY A 246 -20.50 -18.52 4.04
C GLY A 246 -19.29 -18.92 4.88
N LEU A 247 -18.17 -19.15 4.19
CA LEU A 247 -16.89 -19.43 4.84
C LEU A 247 -16.46 -18.26 5.74
N ASN A 248 -15.84 -18.55 6.87
CA ASN A 248 -15.12 -17.58 7.67
C ASN A 248 -13.77 -17.31 7.00
N TYR A 249 -13.57 -16.08 6.53
CA TYR A 249 -12.35 -15.65 5.88
C TYR A 249 -11.43 -14.98 6.89
N SER A 250 -10.14 -15.32 6.84
CA SER A 250 -9.11 -14.61 7.59
C SER A 250 -7.82 -14.51 6.79
N TRP A 251 -7.12 -13.41 7.00
CA TRP A 251 -5.79 -13.18 6.48
C TRP A 251 -4.90 -12.65 7.61
N MET A 252 -3.64 -13.06 7.58
CA MET A 252 -2.61 -12.60 8.49
C MET A 252 -1.31 -12.43 7.72
N SER A 253 -0.58 -11.37 8.00
CA SER A 253 0.76 -11.11 7.50
C SER A 253 1.65 -10.66 8.65
N ILE A 254 2.79 -11.31 8.78
CA ILE A 254 3.90 -10.86 9.61
C ILE A 254 5.04 -10.57 8.66
N ASN A 255 5.66 -9.41 8.80
CA ASN A 255 6.87 -9.07 8.06
C ASN A 255 7.91 -8.47 8.98
N GLY A 256 9.16 -8.63 8.59
CA GLY A 256 10.27 -8.07 9.34
C GLY A 256 11.53 -8.03 8.51
N GLY A 257 12.46 -7.19 8.92
CA GLY A 257 13.72 -7.07 8.21
C GLY A 257 14.65 -6.06 8.81
N VAL A 258 15.84 -6.00 8.24
CA VAL A 258 16.86 -5.04 8.59
C VAL A 258 17.59 -4.62 7.34
N GLY A 259 17.84 -3.32 7.24
CA GLY A 259 18.62 -2.74 6.17
C GLY A 259 19.48 -1.59 6.64
N LEU A 260 20.10 -0.95 5.67
CA LEU A 260 20.92 0.23 5.84
C LEU A 260 20.34 1.34 4.96
N ASN A 261 20.44 2.57 5.45
CA ASN A 261 20.31 3.77 4.63
C ASN A 261 21.60 4.57 4.77
N TRP A 262 22.23 4.86 3.63
CA TRP A 262 23.55 5.44 3.55
C TRP A 262 23.59 6.55 2.50
N PRO A 263 23.53 7.83 2.92
CA PRO A 263 23.89 8.94 2.07
C PRO A 263 25.42 8.99 1.91
N ILE A 264 25.87 8.87 0.66
CA ILE A 264 27.25 8.99 0.23
C ILE A 264 27.43 10.38 -0.40
N MET A 265 28.34 11.16 0.19
CA MET A 265 28.51 12.58 -0.15
C MET A 265 27.18 13.34 0.02
N ASP A 266 27.03 14.41 -0.76
CA ASP A 266 25.79 15.16 -0.90
C ASP A 266 25.28 14.97 -2.33
N ASP A 267 25.36 13.78 -2.94
CA ASP A 267 24.80 13.51 -4.28
C ASP A 267 24.18 12.12 -4.44
N ILE A 268 24.49 11.17 -3.55
CA ILE A 268 24.10 9.78 -3.69
C ILE A 268 23.45 9.29 -2.39
N GLN A 269 22.33 8.59 -2.51
CA GLN A 269 21.73 7.82 -1.44
C GLN A 269 21.66 6.35 -1.85
N ILE A 270 22.20 5.48 -1.00
CA ILE A 270 22.07 4.04 -1.15
C ILE A 270 21.26 3.52 0.03
N ALA A 271 20.27 2.67 -0.24
CA ALA A 271 19.55 1.96 0.80
C ALA A 271 19.35 0.50 0.39
N GLY A 272 19.29 -0.41 1.34
CA GLY A 272 19.12 -1.82 1.02
C GLY A 272 19.19 -2.71 2.23
N GLY A 273 18.79 -3.96 2.09
CA GLY A 273 18.72 -4.90 3.19
C GLY A 273 17.95 -6.16 2.84
N VAL A 274 17.57 -6.88 3.88
CA VAL A 274 16.82 -8.12 3.76
C VAL A 274 15.53 -8.04 4.58
N THR A 275 14.48 -8.61 4.01
CA THR A 275 13.18 -8.76 4.66
C THR A 275 12.71 -10.20 4.56
N ALA A 276 11.80 -10.57 5.44
CA ALA A 276 11.06 -11.83 5.40
C ALA A 276 9.58 -11.53 5.60
N PHE A 277 8.75 -12.31 4.92
CA PHE A 277 7.29 -12.22 5.01
C PHE A 277 6.73 -13.61 5.30
N TYR A 278 5.74 -13.66 6.18
CA TYR A 278 4.92 -14.84 6.43
C TYR A 278 3.46 -14.42 6.30
N ASN A 279 2.79 -14.91 5.27
CA ASN A 279 1.39 -14.64 5.02
C ASN A 279 0.59 -15.93 5.14
N THR A 280 -0.61 -15.83 5.70
CA THR A 280 -1.59 -16.92 5.68
C THR A 280 -2.94 -16.37 5.30
N ALA A 281 -3.60 -17.00 4.35
CA ALA A 281 -5.00 -16.81 4.04
C ALA A 281 -5.76 -18.09 4.37
N LYS A 282 -6.91 -17.97 5.04
CA LYS A 282 -7.76 -19.10 5.42
C LYS A 282 -9.22 -18.80 5.07
N ALA A 283 -9.91 -19.80 4.55
CA ALA A 283 -11.36 -19.82 4.40
C ALA A 283 -11.91 -21.14 4.94
N ASP A 284 -12.79 -21.12 5.93
CA ASP A 284 -13.32 -22.36 6.51
C ASP A 284 -14.81 -22.31 6.87
N SER A 285 -15.46 -23.48 6.87
CA SER A 285 -16.86 -23.64 7.28
C SER A 285 -17.11 -25.00 7.93
N GLY A 286 -16.42 -25.33 9.03
CA GLY A 286 -16.63 -26.56 9.84
C GLY A 286 -16.32 -27.90 9.14
N ASN A 287 -16.70 -28.09 7.87
CA ASN A 287 -16.54 -29.27 7.03
C ASN A 287 -15.51 -29.07 5.92
N ILE A 288 -15.22 -27.81 5.55
CA ILE A 288 -14.25 -27.44 4.52
C ILE A 288 -13.28 -26.43 5.15
N GLU A 289 -11.98 -26.62 4.93
CA GLU A 289 -10.93 -25.65 5.26
C GLU A 289 -9.98 -25.50 4.07
N ILE A 290 -9.81 -24.27 3.61
CA ILE A 290 -8.84 -23.87 2.59
C ILE A 290 -7.81 -22.98 3.29
N LYS A 291 -6.53 -23.32 3.15
CA LYS A 291 -5.42 -22.56 3.73
C LYS A 291 -4.33 -22.37 2.70
N SER A 292 -3.95 -21.11 2.46
CA SER A 292 -2.76 -20.74 1.71
C SER A 292 -1.73 -20.13 2.67
N THR A 293 -0.47 -20.49 2.50
CA THR A 293 0.66 -20.01 3.30
C THR A 293 1.81 -19.63 2.38
N ASP A 294 2.27 -18.38 2.49
CA ASP A 294 3.47 -17.89 1.82
C ASP A 294 4.55 -17.58 2.85
N PHE A 295 5.75 -18.08 2.60
CA PHE A 295 6.94 -17.67 3.34
C PHE A 295 7.99 -17.15 2.37
N ILE A 296 8.14 -15.83 2.33
CA ILE A 296 9.09 -15.15 1.44
C ILE A 296 10.33 -14.81 2.24
N ALA A 297 11.40 -15.58 2.08
CA ALA A 297 12.69 -15.30 2.71
C ALA A 297 13.86 -16.00 1.99
N PRO A 298 15.02 -15.34 1.85
CA PRO A 298 15.22 -13.90 2.02
C PRO A 298 14.55 -13.12 0.88
N ASN A 299 14.05 -11.92 1.17
CA ASN A 299 13.70 -10.91 0.16
C ASN A 299 14.69 -9.75 0.24
N PHE A 300 15.55 -9.65 -0.78
CA PHE A 300 16.60 -8.64 -0.89
C PHE A 300 16.04 -7.35 -1.47
N HIS A 301 16.53 -6.23 -0.95
CA HIS A 301 16.22 -4.89 -1.45
C HIS A 301 17.50 -4.10 -1.66
N MET A 302 17.56 -3.33 -2.74
CA MET A 302 18.58 -2.32 -2.98
C MET A 302 17.95 -1.14 -3.72
N ALA A 303 18.36 0.06 -3.35
CA ALA A 303 17.89 1.31 -3.91
C ALA A 303 19.06 2.27 -3.99
N VAL A 304 19.21 2.92 -5.14
CA VAL A 304 20.20 3.96 -5.38
C VAL A 304 19.47 5.16 -5.97
N GLU A 305 19.62 6.32 -5.34
CA GLU A 305 19.14 7.61 -5.82
C GLU A 305 20.36 8.52 -5.97
N THR A 306 20.54 9.13 -7.14
CA THR A 306 21.68 10.00 -7.42
C THR A 306 21.25 11.29 -8.10
N ARG A 307 21.77 12.42 -7.62
CA ARG A 307 21.64 13.71 -8.29
C ARG A 307 22.65 13.78 -9.43
N ILE A 308 22.13 13.72 -10.66
CA ILE A 308 22.94 13.77 -11.89
C ILE A 308 23.20 15.24 -12.26
N ALA A 309 22.21 16.10 -12.06
CA ALA A 309 22.28 17.55 -12.20
C ALA A 309 21.33 18.22 -11.20
N ASP A 310 21.40 19.54 -11.03
CA ASP A 310 20.54 20.25 -10.07
C ASP A 310 19.03 20.04 -10.31
N TRP A 311 18.65 19.80 -11.56
CA TRP A 311 17.26 19.56 -11.97
C TRP A 311 16.95 18.08 -12.25
N LEU A 312 17.94 17.17 -12.15
CA LEU A 312 17.79 15.77 -12.57
C LEU A 312 18.34 14.77 -11.54
N THR A 313 17.50 13.82 -11.15
CA THR A 313 17.85 12.67 -10.32
C THR A 313 17.68 11.38 -11.12
N GLY A 314 18.66 10.49 -11.04
CA GLY A 314 18.56 9.12 -11.53
C GLY A 314 18.30 8.14 -10.39
N ARG A 315 17.54 7.07 -10.68
CA ARG A 315 17.17 6.04 -9.70
C ARG A 315 17.32 4.65 -10.27
N LEU A 316 17.78 3.74 -9.40
CA LEU A 316 17.86 2.32 -9.64
C LEU A 316 17.33 1.59 -8.40
N GLY A 317 16.37 0.71 -8.60
CA GLY A 317 15.82 -0.16 -7.57
C GLY A 317 16.02 -1.62 -7.92
N PHE A 318 16.13 -2.45 -6.89
CA PHE A 318 16.16 -3.90 -7.00
C PHE A 318 15.42 -4.54 -5.84
N SER A 319 14.52 -5.49 -6.14
CA SER A 319 13.88 -6.35 -5.14
C SER A 319 13.73 -7.77 -5.66
N LYS A 320 14.14 -8.77 -4.87
CA LYS A 320 14.00 -10.17 -5.24
C LYS A 320 13.91 -11.08 -4.03
N GLY A 321 12.92 -11.96 -4.03
CA GLY A 321 12.71 -12.93 -2.95
C GLY A 321 12.50 -14.36 -3.43
N ILE A 322 12.63 -15.29 -2.49
CA ILE A 322 12.27 -16.70 -2.67
C ILE A 322 11.00 -16.94 -1.86
N ASN A 323 9.92 -17.42 -2.50
CA ASN A 323 8.69 -17.84 -1.82
C ASN A 323 8.70 -19.36 -1.63
N SER A 324 8.36 -19.79 -0.43
CA SER A 324 7.83 -21.12 -0.17
C SER A 324 6.32 -21.00 -0.01
N GLU A 325 5.60 -21.52 -1.00
CA GLU A 325 4.13 -21.51 -1.03
C GLU A 325 3.59 -22.89 -0.64
N SER A 326 2.55 -22.93 0.19
CA SER A 326 1.79 -24.14 0.50
C SER A 326 0.29 -23.84 0.46
N ASN A 327 -0.43 -24.62 -0.34
CA ASN A 327 -1.88 -24.57 -0.47
C ASN A 327 -2.47 -25.90 0.00
N LYS A 328 -3.38 -25.83 0.96
CA LYS A 328 -4.01 -26.99 1.59
C LYS A 328 -5.52 -26.86 1.54
N VAL A 329 -6.18 -27.94 1.14
CA VAL A 329 -7.65 -28.06 1.14
C VAL A 329 -8.03 -29.30 1.93
N THR A 330 -8.83 -29.11 2.98
CA THR A 330 -9.40 -30.18 3.80
C THR A 330 -10.90 -30.20 3.60
N ALA A 331 -11.47 -31.36 3.25
CA ALA A 331 -12.91 -31.58 3.16
C ALA A 331 -13.27 -32.85 3.94
N GLY A 332 -13.94 -32.69 5.08
CA GLY A 332 -14.18 -33.77 6.04
C GLY A 332 -12.86 -34.38 6.52
N THR A 333 -12.64 -35.67 6.23
CA THR A 333 -11.40 -36.39 6.56
C THR A 333 -10.35 -36.40 5.44
N THR A 334 -10.70 -35.88 4.25
CA THR A 334 -9.79 -35.87 3.10
C THR A 334 -9.00 -34.57 3.08
N THR A 335 -7.69 -34.66 2.87
CA THR A 335 -6.78 -33.51 2.79
C THR A 335 -5.95 -33.61 1.52
N GLY A 336 -5.97 -32.56 0.70
CA GLY A 336 -5.02 -32.33 -0.39
C GLY A 336 -4.06 -31.20 -0.03
N GLU A 337 -2.78 -31.36 -0.36
CA GLU A 337 -1.75 -30.34 -0.15
C GLU A 337 -0.85 -30.26 -1.38
N GLN A 338 -0.54 -29.03 -1.79
CA GLN A 338 0.46 -28.71 -2.78
C GLN A 338 1.43 -27.69 -2.19
N SER A 339 2.72 -27.94 -2.32
CA SER A 339 3.75 -26.98 -1.92
C SER A 339 4.83 -26.86 -2.99
N GLY A 340 5.49 -25.70 -3.02
CA GLY A 340 6.52 -25.41 -4.01
C GLY A 340 7.36 -24.20 -3.65
N LEU A 341 8.52 -24.10 -4.31
CA LEU A 341 9.36 -22.92 -4.25
C LEU A 341 9.17 -22.10 -5.52
N GLN A 342 8.93 -20.81 -5.36
CA GLN A 342 8.78 -19.85 -6.45
C GLN A 342 9.68 -18.64 -6.25
N VAL A 343 9.97 -17.92 -7.32
CA VAL A 343 10.66 -16.62 -7.25
C VAL A 343 9.62 -15.52 -7.14
N VAL A 344 9.73 -14.66 -6.14
CA VAL A 344 8.90 -13.45 -5.99
C VAL A 344 9.60 -12.27 -6.67
N ASN A 345 8.81 -11.39 -7.29
CA ASN A 345 9.28 -10.23 -8.05
C ASN A 345 10.13 -10.67 -9.26
N ALA A 346 9.47 -11.33 -10.23
CA ALA A 346 10.11 -11.75 -11.48
C ALA A 346 10.65 -10.58 -12.31
N SER A 347 10.11 -9.37 -12.09
CA SER A 347 10.71 -8.10 -12.44
C SER A 347 11.41 -7.56 -11.20
N SER A 348 12.73 -7.57 -11.19
CA SER A 348 13.54 -7.30 -10.00
C SER A 348 14.37 -6.04 -10.11
N ILE A 349 14.26 -5.28 -11.19
CA ILE A 349 15.06 -4.08 -11.46
C ILE A 349 14.14 -2.97 -11.92
N SER A 350 14.09 -1.87 -11.17
CA SER A 350 13.42 -0.63 -11.57
C SER A 350 14.40 0.46 -11.90
N LEU A 351 14.01 1.28 -12.87
CA LEU A 351 14.68 2.54 -13.17
C LEU A 351 13.69 3.68 -13.08
N GLY A 352 14.19 4.86 -12.72
CA GLY A 352 13.39 6.07 -12.78
C GLY A 352 14.23 7.32 -12.85
N ALA A 353 13.55 8.41 -13.18
CA ALA A 353 14.11 9.74 -13.21
C ALA A 353 13.23 10.69 -12.42
N GLY A 354 13.85 11.70 -11.81
CA GLY A 354 13.19 12.79 -11.10
C GLY A 354 13.60 14.12 -11.69
N PHE A 355 12.66 14.97 -12.02
CA PHE A 355 12.88 16.33 -12.53
C PHE A 355 12.45 17.36 -11.49
N HIS A 356 13.35 18.26 -11.15
CA HIS A 356 13.16 19.25 -10.08
C HIS A 356 13.12 20.65 -10.64
N PHE A 357 12.00 21.36 -10.40
CA PHE A 357 11.79 22.73 -10.84
C PHE A 357 11.32 23.59 -9.66
N GLY A 358 12.27 24.28 -9.02
CA GLY A 358 11.95 25.04 -7.82
C GLY A 358 11.39 24.12 -6.75
N ARG A 359 10.09 24.20 -6.43
CA ARG A 359 9.47 23.37 -5.40
C ARG A 359 8.67 22.18 -5.90
N LEU A 360 8.57 22.05 -7.22
CA LEU A 360 7.93 20.94 -7.90
C LEU A 360 8.95 19.83 -8.15
N SER A 361 8.57 18.59 -7.85
CA SER A 361 9.24 17.38 -8.32
C SER A 361 8.27 16.61 -9.22
N LEU A 362 8.79 16.10 -10.34
CA LEU A 362 8.11 15.14 -11.20
C LEU A 362 8.95 13.88 -11.24
N ASP A 363 8.38 12.76 -10.80
CA ASP A 363 9.08 11.48 -10.68
C ASP A 363 8.41 10.46 -11.59
N ALA A 364 9.19 9.76 -12.40
CA ALA A 364 8.70 8.78 -13.36
C ALA A 364 9.49 7.47 -13.29
N THR A 365 8.80 6.34 -13.48
CA THR A 365 9.45 5.04 -13.68
C THR A 365 9.50 4.64 -15.15
N ILE A 366 10.56 3.91 -15.50
CA ILE A 366 10.61 3.11 -16.71
C ILE A 366 10.13 1.72 -16.31
N SER A 367 9.16 1.17 -17.06
CA SER A 367 8.61 -0.15 -16.75
C SER A 367 9.72 -1.20 -16.68
N GLU A 368 9.79 -1.94 -15.57
CA GLU A 368 10.77 -3.02 -15.35
C GLU A 368 10.69 -4.09 -16.45
N ARG A 369 9.54 -4.18 -17.12
CA ARG A 369 9.26 -5.11 -18.22
C ARG A 369 10.01 -4.76 -19.51
N TRP A 370 10.47 -3.52 -19.65
CA TRP A 370 11.35 -3.09 -20.75
C TRP A 370 12.63 -3.93 -20.81
N PHE A 371 13.21 -4.28 -19.65
CA PHE A 371 14.43 -5.11 -19.60
C PHE A 371 14.20 -6.58 -19.95
N ARG A 372 12.98 -7.08 -19.78
CA ARG A 372 12.64 -8.49 -20.02
C ARG A 372 12.14 -8.73 -21.44
N HIS A 373 11.38 -7.79 -21.98
CA HIS A 373 10.71 -7.92 -23.28
C HIS A 373 11.32 -7.01 -24.37
N GLY A 374 12.26 -6.13 -24.03
CA GLY A 374 12.97 -5.29 -24.99
C GLY A 374 12.02 -4.46 -25.85
N PHE A 375 12.22 -4.53 -27.17
CA PHE A 375 11.39 -3.81 -28.14
C PHE A 375 10.18 -4.60 -28.65
N ASN A 376 9.68 -5.59 -27.92
CA ASN A 376 8.55 -6.44 -28.38
C ASN A 376 7.26 -5.65 -28.69
N PHE A 377 7.13 -4.44 -28.14
CA PHE A 377 6.08 -3.50 -28.50
C PHE A 377 6.14 -3.00 -29.96
N LEU A 378 7.34 -2.92 -30.56
CA LEU A 378 7.50 -2.55 -31.97
C LEU A 378 7.01 -3.65 -32.90
N SER A 379 6.93 -4.90 -32.42
CA SER A 379 6.38 -6.05 -33.13
C SER A 379 4.91 -6.31 -32.85
N GLY A 380 4.23 -5.46 -32.06
CA GLY A 380 2.82 -5.65 -31.68
C GLY A 380 2.60 -6.81 -30.70
N GLY A 381 3.66 -7.27 -30.03
CA GLY A 381 3.61 -8.33 -29.04
C GLY A 381 3.17 -7.81 -27.68
N ASP A 382 2.01 -8.30 -27.24
CA ASP A 382 1.29 -8.10 -25.97
C ASP A 382 0.89 -6.65 -25.60
N GLN A 383 -0.34 -6.51 -25.10
CA GLN A 383 -0.89 -5.28 -24.51
C GLN A 383 -0.25 -4.98 -23.15
N GLU A 384 1.08 -4.89 -23.09
CA GLU A 384 1.81 -4.73 -21.84
C GLU A 384 2.44 -3.34 -21.68
N ASP A 385 2.26 -2.78 -20.49
CA ASP A 385 2.58 -1.39 -20.23
C ASP A 385 4.09 -1.14 -20.13
N MET A 386 4.54 -0.43 -21.15
CA MET A 386 5.92 -0.04 -21.39
C MET A 386 6.39 1.17 -20.59
N PHE A 387 5.46 2.03 -20.22
CA PHE A 387 5.73 3.27 -19.50
C PHE A 387 5.25 3.09 -18.06
N GLY A 388 6.08 3.55 -17.12
CA GLY A 388 5.80 3.40 -15.70
C GLY A 388 4.90 4.50 -15.14
N VAL A 389 4.88 4.58 -13.82
CA VAL A 389 4.07 5.52 -13.05
C VAL A 389 4.72 6.89 -13.08
N ILE A 390 3.90 7.94 -13.27
CA ILE A 390 4.32 9.33 -13.10
C ILE A 390 3.65 9.87 -11.85
N SER A 391 4.45 10.44 -10.95
CA SER A 391 3.98 11.15 -9.77
C SER A 391 4.52 12.57 -9.74
N ALA A 392 3.76 13.47 -9.14
CA ALA A 392 4.15 14.85 -8.93
C ALA A 392 4.08 15.18 -7.45
N SER A 393 4.98 16.05 -6.99
CA SER A 393 4.92 16.58 -5.64
C SER A 393 5.34 18.04 -5.57
N TYR A 394 4.81 18.76 -4.60
CA TYR A 394 5.04 20.19 -4.44
C TYR A 394 5.20 20.58 -2.97
N ASN A 395 6.29 21.27 -2.66
CA ASN A 395 6.54 21.83 -1.34
C ASN A 395 6.10 23.30 -1.28
N PHE A 396 5.12 23.65 -0.44
CA PHE A 396 4.67 25.03 -0.27
C PHE A 396 5.50 25.81 0.76
N ALA A 397 6.31 25.14 1.59
CA ALA A 397 7.12 25.80 2.63
C ALA A 397 8.16 26.76 2.02
N LYS A 398 8.25 27.98 2.56
CA LYS A 398 9.17 29.03 2.07
C LYS A 398 10.54 29.02 2.73
#